data_AF-A0A833H7G7-F1
#
_entry.id   AF-A0A833H7G7-F1
#
_cell.length_a   1.000
_cell.length_b   1.000
_cell.length_c   1.000
_cell.angle_alpha   90.00
_cell.angle_beta   90.00
_cell.angle_gamma   90.00
#
_symmetry.space_group_name_H-M   'P 1'
#
loop_
_entity.id
_entity.type
_entity.pdbx_description
1 polymer ?
#
loop_
_entity_poly.entity_id
_entity_poly.type
_entity_poly.pdbx_seq_one_letter_code
_entity_poly.pdbx_strand_id
1 'polypeptide(L)'
;MTDPGGKITFYNEAAAAMWGHRPVIGESLWCGSWVLRHRDGRPMAHDQCPMAAVLRGEEPPSNLAVLERPDGTRIPFVAHPVLLRDAAGNVAGAVNTMVEDTASDTQMRLSALVESTTDAIVSKNLNGTIISWNPAAERLFGYTAADAVGMPVTRLIPDDRLAEERIIIDRISRGEPVERYETLRRRKDGSLVPVELSVSPMKNAEGEVFGASKIARDITARKESEHRIRLLMREVNHRVKNQYAVILSMIRETGRRLRDPKEFERQIRERIMALSASHDLLVTDDWKGTTIFELVLAQLRPFNDEGRVSISGPAIKLRPSAVQYLGIALHELAANSVVYGVLAHNEGRIAVEWSVDPDDSGNEILTLTWTEEGGPQPLSGSGAGFGTVVLERIAPQAMGGIGSFELGAGGVTWTLTAPMDQIAATYTPAGPFSELV
;
A
#
# COMPACT_ATOMS: atom_id res chain seq x y z
N MET A 1 56.82 7.80 29.06
CA MET A 1 58.26 8.08 28.90
C MET A 1 59.04 6.84 29.26
N THR A 2 60.18 6.63 28.62
CA THR A 2 61.09 5.52 28.93
C THR A 2 62.52 6.02 29.09
N ASP A 3 63.38 5.16 29.63
CA ASP A 3 64.84 5.27 29.53
C ASP A 3 65.34 4.82 28.14
N PRO A 4 66.67 4.85 27.85
CA PRO A 4 67.22 4.39 26.58
C PRO A 4 67.04 2.90 26.31
N GLY A 5 66.89 2.09 27.37
CA GLY A 5 66.64 0.65 27.28
C GLY A 5 65.16 0.30 27.09
N GLY A 6 64.28 1.30 26.97
CA GLY A 6 62.85 1.12 26.79
C GLY A 6 62.07 0.88 28.08
N LYS A 7 62.68 0.94 29.27
CA LYS A 7 61.94 0.78 30.53
C LYS A 7 61.09 2.02 30.80
N ILE A 8 59.83 1.82 31.15
CA ILE A 8 58.91 2.90 31.48
C ILE A 8 59.39 3.61 32.74
N THR A 9 59.69 4.90 32.62
CA THR A 9 60.15 5.77 33.72
C THR A 9 59.04 6.68 34.24
N PHE A 10 58.04 6.96 33.41
CA PHE A 10 56.90 7.80 33.76
C PHE A 10 55.71 7.57 32.82
N TYR A 11 54.50 7.68 33.35
CA TYR A 11 53.25 7.84 32.60
C TYR A 11 52.28 8.68 33.42
N ASN A 12 51.32 9.34 32.76
CA ASN A 12 50.29 10.12 33.44
C ASN A 12 49.01 9.29 33.67
N GLU A 13 48.07 9.86 34.43
CA GLU A 13 46.77 9.23 34.71
C GLU A 13 45.96 8.92 33.45
N ALA A 14 46.04 9.78 32.42
CA ALA A 14 45.34 9.55 31.15
C ALA A 14 45.83 8.29 30.44
N ALA A 15 47.15 8.04 30.42
CA ALA A 15 47.72 6.83 29.84
C ALA A 15 47.29 5.57 30.62
N ALA A 16 47.31 5.62 31.96
CA ALA A 16 46.84 4.52 32.80
C ALA A 16 45.35 4.20 32.58
N ALA A 17 44.51 5.24 32.51
CA ALA A 17 43.10 5.10 32.22
C ALA A 17 42.87 4.51 30.82
N MET A 18 43.64 4.93 29.82
CA MET A 18 43.57 4.40 28.47
C MET A 18 43.94 2.91 28.44
N TRP A 19 45.04 2.50 29.07
CA TRP A 19 45.48 1.10 29.17
C TRP A 19 44.57 0.21 30.02
N GLY A 20 43.75 0.80 30.90
CA GLY A 20 42.89 0.07 31.83
C GLY A 20 43.64 -0.64 32.96
N HIS A 21 44.95 -0.40 33.09
CA HIS A 21 45.80 -0.91 34.16
C HIS A 21 47.03 0.01 34.35
N ARG A 22 47.83 -0.30 35.38
CA ARG A 22 49.02 0.48 35.76
C ARG A 22 50.28 -0.38 35.64
N PRO A 23 51.12 -0.18 34.60
CA PRO A 23 52.38 -0.90 34.47
C PRO A 23 53.37 -0.50 35.57
N VAL A 24 54.22 -1.45 36.00
CA VAL A 24 55.24 -1.18 37.02
C VAL A 24 56.38 -0.36 36.41
N ILE A 25 56.64 0.83 36.97
CA ILE A 25 57.73 1.73 36.58
C ILE A 25 59.08 1.06 36.87
N GLY A 26 60.01 1.13 35.92
CA GLY A 26 61.36 0.54 36.03
C GLY A 26 61.46 -0.94 35.66
N GLU A 27 60.32 -1.63 35.50
CA GLU A 27 60.24 -3.04 35.10
C GLU A 27 59.61 -3.23 33.71
N SER A 28 58.52 -2.51 33.42
CA SER A 28 57.78 -2.66 32.16
C SER A 28 58.55 -2.05 30.99
N LEU A 29 58.58 -2.75 29.85
CA LEU A 29 59.33 -2.35 28.65
C LEU A 29 58.42 -1.82 27.53
N TRP A 30 58.93 -0.83 26.80
CA TRP A 30 58.42 -0.23 25.56
C TRP A 30 57.10 0.54 25.67
N CYS A 31 56.03 -0.08 26.16
CA CYS A 31 54.73 0.55 26.30
C CYS A 31 53.95 -0.01 27.49
N GLY A 32 52.99 0.78 27.99
CA GLY A 32 52.14 0.38 29.12
C GLY A 32 50.89 -0.40 28.74
N SER A 33 50.66 -0.66 27.45
CA SER A 33 49.50 -1.41 26.97
C SER A 33 49.53 -2.85 27.49
N TRP A 34 48.36 -3.40 27.86
CA TRP A 34 48.26 -4.79 28.31
C TRP A 34 48.50 -5.76 27.16
N VAL A 35 47.75 -5.59 26.07
CA VAL A 35 47.97 -6.24 24.77
C VAL A 35 47.94 -5.17 23.69
N LEU A 36 48.85 -5.27 22.73
CA LEU A 36 48.91 -4.39 21.57
C LEU A 36 48.59 -5.18 20.30
N ARG A 37 47.89 -4.55 19.36
CA ARG A 37 47.53 -5.12 18.07
C ARG A 37 47.75 -4.10 16.94
N HIS A 38 48.04 -4.61 15.77
CA HIS A 38 47.93 -3.85 14.52
C HIS A 38 46.46 -3.49 14.26
N ARG A 39 46.21 -2.49 13.40
CA ARG A 39 44.85 -2.05 13.03
C ARG A 39 44.00 -3.16 12.41
N ASP A 40 44.62 -4.12 11.74
CA ASP A 40 43.97 -5.30 11.15
C ASP A 40 43.63 -6.40 12.19
N GLY A 41 43.93 -6.17 13.47
CA GLY A 41 43.63 -7.07 14.59
C GLY A 41 44.73 -8.08 14.91
N ARG A 42 45.81 -8.17 14.12
CA ARG A 42 46.94 -9.07 14.41
C ARG A 42 47.67 -8.65 15.69
N PRO A 43 48.08 -9.58 16.58
CA PRO A 43 48.89 -9.25 17.74
C PRO A 43 50.19 -8.53 17.35
N MET A 44 50.53 -7.49 18.09
CA MET A 44 51.78 -6.74 17.95
C MET A 44 52.60 -6.97 19.21
N ALA A 45 53.83 -7.47 19.06
CA ALA A 45 54.73 -7.59 20.20
C ALA A 45 55.16 -6.20 20.69
N HIS A 46 55.36 -6.03 22.00
CA HIS A 46 55.66 -4.70 22.56
C HIS A 46 57.00 -4.13 22.08
N ASP A 47 57.98 -4.95 21.71
CA ASP A 47 59.25 -4.53 21.09
C ASP A 47 59.12 -4.12 19.61
N GLN A 48 57.96 -4.36 19.00
CA GLN A 48 57.59 -3.91 17.65
C GLN A 48 56.72 -2.65 17.67
N CYS A 49 56.37 -2.14 18.86
CA CYS A 49 55.54 -0.95 18.96
C CYS A 49 56.28 0.31 18.44
N PRO A 50 55.55 1.38 18.08
CA PRO A 50 56.17 2.60 17.53
C PRO A 50 57.25 3.19 18.44
N MET A 51 57.06 3.07 19.76
CA MET A 51 57.99 3.53 20.76
C MET A 51 59.34 2.76 20.72
N ALA A 52 59.30 1.45 20.47
CA ALA A 52 60.50 0.62 20.37
C ALA A 52 61.27 0.88 19.07
N ALA A 53 60.56 1.08 17.95
CA ALA A 53 61.17 1.45 16.67
C ALA A 53 61.97 2.76 16.81
N VAL A 54 61.36 3.80 17.40
CA VAL A 54 62.01 5.10 17.58
C VAL A 54 63.24 5.01 18.48
N LEU A 55 63.22 4.21 19.55
CA LEU A 55 64.40 3.98 20.41
C LEU A 55 65.55 3.28 19.70
N ARG A 56 65.27 2.45 18.68
CA ARG A 56 66.30 1.84 17.81
C ARG A 56 66.78 2.76 16.70
N GLY A 57 66.22 3.95 16.57
CA GLY A 57 66.50 4.87 15.45
C GLY A 57 65.82 4.45 14.14
N GLU A 58 64.80 3.60 14.21
CA GLU A 58 63.98 3.15 13.07
C GLU A 58 62.75 4.06 12.94
N GLU A 59 62.26 4.22 11.71
CA GLU A 59 60.96 4.84 11.48
C GLU A 59 59.85 3.82 11.77
N PRO A 60 58.84 4.17 12.61
CA PRO A 60 57.77 3.23 12.93
C PRO A 60 56.94 2.91 11.68
N PRO A 61 56.65 1.62 11.40
CA PRO A 61 55.92 1.22 10.19
C PRO A 61 54.46 1.72 10.18
N SER A 62 53.89 1.99 11.35
CA SER A 62 52.63 2.69 11.50
C SER A 62 52.53 3.29 12.89
N ASN A 63 51.96 4.48 12.99
CA ASN A 63 51.61 5.12 14.26
C ASN A 63 50.21 4.72 14.76
N LEU A 64 49.45 3.95 13.98
CA LEU A 64 48.13 3.46 14.35
C LEU A 64 48.22 2.08 14.99
N ALA A 65 47.65 1.93 16.19
CA ALA A 65 47.58 0.66 16.89
C ALA A 65 46.26 0.52 17.66
N VAL A 66 45.93 -0.70 18.06
CA VAL A 66 44.80 -1.00 18.94
C VAL A 66 45.35 -1.57 20.23
N LEU A 67 45.07 -0.92 21.35
CA LEU A 67 45.33 -1.52 22.66
C LEU A 67 44.10 -2.32 23.10
N GLU A 68 44.34 -3.43 23.76
CA GLU A 68 43.31 -4.25 24.40
C GLU A 68 43.56 -4.25 25.91
N ARG A 69 42.55 -3.83 26.67
CA ARG A 69 42.56 -3.75 28.14
C ARG A 69 42.42 -5.14 28.77
N PRO A 70 42.73 -5.32 30.07
CA PRO A 70 42.53 -6.60 30.76
C PRO A 70 41.08 -7.11 30.76
N ASP A 71 40.10 -6.20 30.65
CA ASP A 71 38.67 -6.52 30.55
C ASP A 71 38.22 -6.93 29.13
N GLY A 72 39.15 -6.93 28.15
CA GLY A 72 38.89 -7.25 26.75
C GLY A 72 38.45 -6.06 25.90
N THR A 73 38.23 -4.87 26.48
CA THR A 73 37.88 -3.66 25.74
C THR A 73 39.03 -3.23 24.82
N ARG A 74 38.72 -2.90 23.57
CA ARG A 74 39.71 -2.47 22.57
C ARG A 74 39.57 -0.99 22.27
N ILE A 75 40.70 -0.28 22.26
CA ILE A 75 40.75 1.16 21.98
C ILE A 75 41.74 1.40 20.83
N PRO A 76 41.27 1.85 19.65
CA PRO A 76 42.16 2.30 18.60
C PRO A 76 42.78 3.64 19.00
N PHE A 77 44.08 3.79 18.77
CA PHE A 77 44.80 5.02 19.10
C PHE A 77 45.92 5.31 18.11
N VAL A 78 46.30 6.58 18.03
CA VAL A 78 47.47 7.07 17.31
C VAL A 78 48.59 7.33 18.32
N ALA A 79 49.78 6.78 18.09
CA ALA A 79 50.99 6.98 18.87
C ALA A 79 51.92 7.99 18.19
N HIS A 80 52.49 8.90 18.97
CA HIS A 80 53.49 9.86 18.51
C HIS A 80 54.73 9.79 19.42
N PRO A 81 55.58 8.77 19.24
CA PRO A 81 56.84 8.65 19.98
C PRO A 81 57.89 9.65 19.47
N VAL A 82 58.61 10.28 20.40
CA VAL A 82 59.70 11.24 20.16
C VAL A 82 60.90 10.88 21.03
N LEU A 83 62.10 10.85 20.44
CA LEU A 83 63.36 10.65 21.17
C LEU A 83 63.67 11.82 22.10
N LEU A 84 64.12 11.50 23.30
CA LEU A 84 64.72 12.44 24.24
C LEU A 84 66.23 12.28 24.18
N ARG A 85 66.95 13.40 24.10
CA ARG A 85 68.42 13.43 24.09
C ARG A 85 68.95 14.22 25.27
N ASP A 86 70.10 13.80 25.79
CA ASP A 86 70.82 14.55 26.81
C ASP A 86 71.57 15.75 26.22
N ALA A 87 72.22 16.55 27.07
CA ALA A 87 73.00 17.72 26.65
C ALA A 87 74.22 17.37 25.77
N ALA A 88 74.67 16.11 25.78
CA ALA A 88 75.75 15.60 24.93
C ALA A 88 75.23 15.02 23.60
N GLY A 89 73.91 15.01 23.38
CA GLY A 89 73.26 14.49 22.17
C GLY A 89 73.00 12.98 22.18
N ASN A 90 73.33 12.27 23.26
CA ASN A 90 73.05 10.84 23.39
C ASN A 90 71.57 10.60 23.67
N VAL A 91 71.05 9.43 23.29
CA VAL A 91 69.67 9.05 23.58
C VAL A 91 69.51 8.88 25.09
N ALA A 92 68.67 9.73 25.69
CA ALA A 92 68.30 9.68 27.11
C ALA A 92 67.00 8.89 27.34
N GLY A 93 66.25 8.61 26.27
CA GLY A 93 65.00 7.84 26.30
C GLY A 93 64.04 8.31 25.23
N ALA A 94 62.74 8.12 25.44
CA ALA A 94 61.71 8.68 24.56
C ALA A 94 60.40 8.96 25.31
N VAL A 95 59.56 9.79 24.70
CA VAL A 95 58.21 10.13 25.17
C VAL A 95 57.21 9.78 24.09
N ASN A 96 56.03 9.30 24.48
CA ASN A 96 54.95 8.99 23.54
C ASN A 96 53.70 9.76 23.93
N THR A 97 53.03 10.35 22.94
CA THR A 97 51.68 10.90 23.08
C THR A 97 50.70 9.97 22.37
N MET A 98 49.61 9.60 23.05
CA MET A 98 48.58 8.72 22.53
C MET A 98 47.24 9.44 22.47
N VAL A 99 46.55 9.35 21.34
CA VAL A 99 45.21 9.93 21.14
C VAL A 99 44.28 8.86 20.60
N GLU A 100 43.09 8.72 21.17
CA GLU A 100 42.07 7.78 20.70
C GLU A 100 41.60 8.16 19.29
N ASP A 101 41.55 7.18 18.38
CA ASP A 101 41.08 7.37 17.00
C ASP A 101 39.55 7.29 16.92
N THR A 102 38.88 8.41 17.19
CA THR A 102 37.41 8.55 17.15
C THR A 102 36.85 8.85 15.76
N ALA A 103 37.71 9.23 14.81
CA ALA A 103 37.32 9.57 13.45
C ALA A 103 36.85 8.33 12.67
N SER A 104 37.55 7.19 12.84
CA SER A 104 37.18 5.93 12.22
C SER A 104 35.83 5.39 12.71
N ASP A 105 35.51 5.55 14.00
CA ASP A 105 34.23 5.13 14.58
C ASP A 105 33.06 6.00 14.08
N THR A 106 33.26 7.33 14.02
CA THR A 106 32.25 8.26 13.48
C THR A 106 31.94 7.95 12.02
N GLN A 107 32.95 7.71 11.19
CA GLN A 107 32.77 7.36 9.79
C GLN A 107 32.05 6.02 9.61
N MET A 108 32.39 5.01 10.43
CA MET A 108 31.72 3.71 10.41
C MET A 108 30.23 3.84 10.77
N ARG A 109 29.89 4.61 11.81
CA ARG A 109 28.50 4.87 12.20
C ARG A 109 27.72 5.59 11.12
N LEU A 110 28.30 6.62 10.48
CA LEU A 110 27.66 7.34 9.37
C LEU A 110 27.42 6.43 8.16
N SER A 111 28.37 5.56 7.82
CA SER A 111 28.18 4.57 6.74
C SER A 111 27.03 3.62 7.06
N ALA A 112 27.00 3.07 8.29
CA ALA A 112 25.94 2.16 8.72
C ALA A 112 24.54 2.81 8.66
N LEU A 113 24.41 4.09 9.01
CA LEU A 113 23.16 4.84 8.90
C LEU A 113 22.71 4.97 7.44
N VAL A 114 23.63 5.30 6.51
CA VAL A 114 23.34 5.41 5.08
C VAL A 114 23.02 4.06 4.44
N GLU A 115 23.65 2.98 4.91
CA GLU A 115 23.42 1.62 4.41
C GLU A 115 22.08 1.04 4.88
N SER A 116 21.65 1.40 6.09
CA SER A 116 20.39 0.93 6.68
C SER A 116 19.14 1.66 6.19
N THR A 117 19.28 2.80 5.50
CA THR A 117 18.13 3.56 5.00
C THR A 117 17.40 2.85 3.85
N THR A 118 16.10 3.07 3.77
CA THR A 118 15.24 2.56 2.69
C THR A 118 15.25 3.46 1.46
N ASP A 119 15.55 4.74 1.64
CA ASP A 119 15.57 5.72 0.54
C ASP A 119 16.91 5.65 -0.21
N ALA A 120 16.85 5.80 -1.53
CA ALA A 120 18.05 5.84 -2.35
C ALA A 120 18.81 7.16 -2.09
N ILE A 121 20.07 7.05 -1.68
CA ILE A 121 20.96 8.18 -1.47
C ILE A 121 22.07 8.12 -2.52
N VAL A 122 22.14 9.18 -3.33
CA VAL A 122 23.08 9.29 -4.45
C VAL A 122 23.78 10.63 -4.37
N SER A 123 25.11 10.63 -4.33
CA SER A 123 25.88 11.87 -4.43
C SER A 123 26.50 12.04 -5.82
N LYS A 124 26.70 13.28 -6.24
CA LYS A 124 27.32 13.62 -7.53
C LYS A 124 28.16 14.91 -7.43
N ASN A 125 29.13 15.07 -8.32
CA ASN A 125 29.83 16.35 -8.48
C ASN A 125 28.96 17.36 -9.28
N LEU A 126 29.43 18.60 -9.40
CA LEU A 126 28.73 19.63 -10.18
C LEU A 126 28.63 19.34 -11.69
N ASN A 127 29.45 18.42 -12.21
CA ASN A 127 29.35 17.95 -13.60
C ASN A 127 28.28 16.85 -13.78
N GLY A 128 27.59 16.47 -12.69
CA GLY A 128 26.55 15.44 -12.72
C GLY A 128 27.08 14.01 -12.70
N THR A 129 28.37 13.80 -12.46
CA THR A 129 28.98 12.46 -12.30
C THR A 129 28.70 11.92 -10.91
N ILE A 130 28.17 10.69 -10.82
CA ILE A 130 27.87 10.02 -9.55
C ILE A 130 29.17 9.73 -8.79
N ILE A 131 29.21 10.10 -7.50
CA ILE A 131 30.35 9.89 -6.59
C ILE A 131 30.05 8.76 -5.60
N SER A 132 28.82 8.66 -5.10
CA SER A 132 28.44 7.60 -4.15
C SER A 132 27.04 7.08 -4.42
N TRP A 133 26.82 5.83 -4.01
CA TRP A 133 25.64 5.03 -4.31
C TRP A 133 25.37 4.07 -3.16
N ASN A 134 24.27 4.27 -2.42
CA ASN A 134 23.94 3.39 -1.30
C ASN A 134 23.17 2.12 -1.74
N PRO A 135 23.05 1.08 -0.89
CA PRO A 135 22.33 -0.15 -1.22
C PRO A 135 20.86 0.06 -1.63
N ALA A 136 20.19 1.08 -1.10
CA ALA A 136 18.83 1.41 -1.50
C ALA A 136 18.75 1.94 -2.95
N ALA A 137 19.75 2.70 -3.39
CA ALA A 137 19.86 3.14 -4.78
C ALA A 137 20.08 1.95 -5.74
N GLU A 138 20.82 0.91 -5.32
CA GLU A 138 20.95 -0.32 -6.10
C GLU A 138 19.59 -0.99 -6.31
N ARG A 139 18.82 -1.16 -5.24
CA ARG A 139 17.47 -1.74 -5.30
C ARG A 139 16.51 -0.88 -6.14
N LEU A 140 16.59 0.45 -6.03
CA LEU A 140 15.70 1.36 -6.74
C LEU A 140 16.04 1.52 -8.23
N PHE A 141 17.30 1.56 -8.62
CA PHE A 141 17.63 1.83 -10.03
C PHE A 141 18.20 0.61 -10.76
N GLY A 142 18.53 -0.48 -10.06
CA GLY A 142 19.05 -1.72 -10.66
C GLY A 142 20.51 -1.65 -11.08
N TYR A 143 21.23 -0.58 -10.74
CA TYR A 143 22.67 -0.45 -10.93
C TYR A 143 23.39 -0.81 -9.64
N THR A 144 24.44 -1.63 -9.72
CA THR A 144 25.36 -1.79 -8.58
C THR A 144 26.14 -0.50 -8.35
N ALA A 145 26.67 -0.30 -7.15
CA ALA A 145 27.54 0.84 -6.85
C ALA A 145 28.76 0.89 -7.79
N ALA A 146 29.31 -0.29 -8.13
CA ALA A 146 30.42 -0.41 -9.07
C ALA A 146 30.06 0.05 -10.50
N ASP A 147 28.83 -0.21 -10.96
CA ASP A 147 28.33 0.26 -12.26
C ASP A 147 27.96 1.75 -12.23
N ALA A 148 27.44 2.23 -11.10
CA ALA A 148 26.83 3.55 -10.98
C ALA A 148 27.85 4.66 -10.72
N VAL A 149 28.88 4.42 -9.90
CA VAL A 149 29.90 5.43 -9.58
C VAL A 149 30.72 5.74 -10.83
N GLY A 150 30.91 7.04 -11.12
CA GLY A 150 31.52 7.52 -12.35
C GLY A 150 30.56 7.68 -13.54
N MET A 151 29.33 7.17 -13.45
CA MET A 151 28.31 7.34 -14.49
C MET A 151 27.68 8.75 -14.41
N PRO A 152 27.28 9.36 -15.53
CA PRO A 152 26.47 10.57 -15.49
C PRO A 152 25.05 10.27 -14.97
N VAL A 153 24.57 11.07 -14.01
CA VAL A 153 23.26 10.90 -13.37
C VAL A 153 22.09 11.03 -14.36
N THR A 154 22.32 11.66 -15.51
CA THR A 154 21.34 11.78 -16.60
C THR A 154 20.87 10.42 -17.14
N ARG A 155 21.64 9.34 -16.94
CA ARG A 155 21.20 7.97 -17.26
C ARG A 155 19.95 7.56 -16.49
N LEU A 156 19.76 8.07 -15.28
CA LEU A 156 18.59 7.83 -14.43
C LEU A 156 17.39 8.72 -14.79
N ILE A 157 17.53 9.63 -15.75
CA ILE A 157 16.53 10.65 -16.08
C ILE A 157 15.97 10.35 -17.47
N PRO A 158 14.64 10.26 -17.62
CA PRO A 158 14.01 10.13 -18.94
C PRO A 158 14.36 11.29 -19.87
N ASP A 159 14.40 11.03 -21.17
CA ASP A 159 14.93 11.99 -22.15
C ASP A 159 14.10 13.29 -22.20
N ASP A 160 12.79 13.20 -21.98
CA ASP A 160 11.86 14.34 -21.90
C ASP A 160 12.01 15.16 -20.60
N ARG A 161 12.83 14.70 -19.64
CA ARG A 161 13.04 15.32 -18.32
C ARG A 161 14.47 15.75 -18.05
N LEU A 162 15.37 15.65 -19.03
CA LEU A 162 16.78 16.05 -18.87
C LEU A 162 16.96 17.51 -18.44
N ALA A 163 16.03 18.39 -18.81
CA ALA A 163 16.03 19.80 -18.39
C ALA A 163 15.95 19.97 -16.86
N GLU A 164 15.32 19.04 -16.14
CA GLU A 164 15.25 19.06 -14.67
C GLU A 164 16.64 19.09 -14.04
N GLU A 165 17.58 18.30 -14.58
CA GLU A 165 18.92 18.18 -14.03
C GLU A 165 19.71 19.49 -14.13
N ARG A 166 19.53 20.23 -15.23
CA ARG A 166 20.15 21.53 -15.42
C ARG A 166 19.65 22.53 -14.38
N ILE A 167 18.35 22.55 -14.11
CA ILE A 167 17.74 23.42 -13.10
C ILE A 167 18.25 23.05 -11.70
N ILE A 168 18.36 21.75 -11.40
CA ILE A 168 18.90 21.28 -10.12
C ILE A 168 20.34 21.74 -9.94
N ILE A 169 21.22 21.52 -10.93
CA ILE A 169 22.64 21.90 -10.81
C ILE A 169 22.78 23.41 -10.60
N ASP A 170 22.01 24.24 -11.31
CA ASP A 170 22.05 25.71 -11.18
C ASP A 170 21.63 26.21 -9.78
N ARG A 171 20.65 25.56 -9.14
CA ARG A 171 20.28 25.89 -7.76
C ARG A 171 21.34 25.42 -6.76
N ILE A 172 21.84 24.19 -6.94
CA ILE A 172 22.84 23.61 -6.05
C ILE A 172 24.15 24.39 -6.11
N SER A 173 24.60 24.86 -7.29
CA SER A 173 25.81 25.68 -7.41
C SER A 173 25.71 27.01 -6.65
N ARG A 174 24.50 27.54 -6.46
CA ARG A 174 24.20 28.71 -5.61
C ARG A 174 24.04 28.36 -4.12
N GLY A 175 24.19 27.10 -3.75
CA GLY A 175 23.98 26.61 -2.38
C GLY A 175 22.50 26.50 -1.99
N GLU A 176 21.58 26.56 -2.95
CA GLU A 176 20.14 26.46 -2.72
C GLU A 176 19.68 24.99 -2.83
N PRO A 177 19.00 24.43 -1.82
CA PRO A 177 18.42 23.10 -1.92
C PRO A 177 17.20 23.08 -2.84
N VAL A 178 16.95 21.92 -3.43
CA VAL A 178 15.69 21.61 -4.12
C VAL A 178 14.81 20.80 -3.18
N GLU A 179 13.70 21.40 -2.77
CA GLU A 179 12.69 20.74 -1.92
C GLU A 179 12.07 19.53 -2.62
N ARG A 180 11.34 18.71 -1.85
CA ARG A 180 10.72 17.48 -2.33
C ARG A 180 9.75 17.76 -3.48
N TYR A 181 9.92 17.03 -4.57
CA TYR A 181 8.99 17.03 -5.70
C TYR A 181 8.89 15.64 -6.32
N GLU A 182 7.75 15.35 -6.95
CA GLU A 182 7.52 14.07 -7.64
C GLU A 182 8.00 14.15 -9.09
N THR A 183 8.71 13.13 -9.56
CA THR A 183 9.16 13.00 -10.95
C THR A 183 9.31 11.52 -11.34
N LEU A 184 9.66 11.27 -12.60
CA LEU A 184 10.01 9.94 -13.10
C LEU A 184 11.51 9.79 -13.22
N ARG A 185 12.00 8.61 -12.86
CA ARG A 185 13.36 8.17 -13.10
C ARG A 185 13.35 6.86 -13.89
N ARG A 186 14.47 6.56 -14.52
CA ARG A 186 14.68 5.40 -15.37
C ARG A 186 15.60 4.40 -14.66
N ARG A 187 15.16 3.16 -14.55
CA ARG A 187 15.97 2.04 -14.03
C ARG A 187 16.91 1.51 -15.12
N LYS A 188 17.85 0.63 -14.76
CA LYS A 188 18.83 0.00 -15.66
C LYS A 188 18.18 -0.77 -16.81
N ASP A 189 17.02 -1.38 -16.57
CA ASP A 189 16.24 -2.12 -17.56
C ASP A 189 15.41 -1.21 -18.50
N GLY A 190 15.45 0.11 -18.30
CA GLY A 190 14.70 1.09 -19.06
C GLY A 190 13.29 1.39 -18.52
N SER A 191 12.81 0.64 -17.52
CA SER A 191 11.51 0.91 -16.89
C SER A 191 11.51 2.26 -16.16
N LEU A 192 10.33 2.89 -16.10
CA LEU A 192 10.14 4.14 -15.39
C LEU A 192 9.64 3.88 -13.98
N VAL A 193 10.22 4.57 -13.00
CA VAL A 193 9.79 4.55 -11.61
C VAL A 193 9.40 5.96 -11.17
N PRO A 194 8.20 6.15 -10.59
CA PRO A 194 7.86 7.40 -9.93
C PRO A 194 8.62 7.52 -8.62
N VAL A 195 9.29 8.65 -8.44
CA VAL A 195 10.04 8.95 -7.22
C VAL A 195 9.67 10.32 -6.68
N GLU A 196 9.71 10.44 -5.36
CA GLU A 196 9.82 11.73 -4.68
C GLU A 196 11.31 12.04 -4.48
N LEU A 197 11.76 13.17 -5.03
CA LEU A 197 13.17 13.56 -5.06
C LEU A 197 13.40 14.84 -4.27
N SER A 198 14.44 14.86 -3.44
CA SER A 198 15.02 16.08 -2.87
C SER A 198 16.51 16.13 -3.12
N VAL A 199 17.06 17.34 -3.28
CA VAL A 199 18.48 17.54 -3.60
C VAL A 199 19.07 18.62 -2.70
N SER A 200 20.20 18.33 -2.07
CA SER A 200 20.89 19.23 -1.14
C SER A 200 22.34 19.46 -1.59
N PRO A 201 22.87 20.70 -1.45
CA PRO A 201 24.26 20.97 -1.78
C PRO A 201 25.20 20.32 -0.77
N MET A 202 26.32 19.78 -1.25
CA MET A 202 27.42 19.29 -0.41
C MET A 202 28.53 20.33 -0.40
N LYS A 203 28.98 20.72 0.79
CA LYS A 203 29.96 21.79 1.02
C LYS A 203 31.24 21.24 1.66
N ASN A 204 32.40 21.78 1.28
CA ASN A 204 33.67 21.50 1.96
C ASN A 204 33.79 22.28 3.28
N ALA A 205 34.91 22.15 3.99
CA ALA A 205 35.15 22.82 5.26
C ALA A 205 35.16 24.36 5.13
N GLU A 206 35.51 24.85 3.94
CA GLU A 206 35.55 26.26 3.56
C GLU A 206 34.16 26.81 3.16
N GLY A 207 33.13 25.96 3.11
CA GLY A 207 31.75 26.33 2.77
C GLY A 207 31.44 26.36 1.26
N GLU A 208 32.39 25.98 0.41
CA GLU A 208 32.26 25.93 -1.04
C GLU A 208 31.49 24.68 -1.46
N VAL A 209 30.55 24.83 -2.39
CA VAL A 209 29.76 23.71 -2.91
C VAL A 209 30.61 22.90 -3.89
N PHE A 210 30.84 21.63 -3.59
CA PHE A 210 31.59 20.72 -4.48
C PHE A 210 30.70 19.67 -5.17
N GLY A 211 29.44 19.55 -4.75
CA GLY A 211 28.52 18.56 -5.31
C GLY A 211 27.11 18.63 -4.74
N ALA A 212 26.32 17.60 -5.01
CA ALA A 212 24.96 17.46 -4.54
C ALA A 212 24.71 16.07 -3.96
N SER A 213 23.94 15.99 -2.88
CA SER A 213 23.34 14.76 -2.37
C SER A 213 21.87 14.72 -2.80
N LYS A 214 21.44 13.60 -3.39
CA LYS A 214 20.07 13.32 -3.80
C LYS A 214 19.49 12.24 -2.91
N ILE A 215 18.26 12.46 -2.46
CA ILE A 215 17.44 11.43 -1.83
C ILE A 215 16.25 11.15 -2.75
N ALA A 216 16.13 9.91 -3.20
CA ALA A 216 15.02 9.45 -4.04
C ALA A 216 14.24 8.36 -3.32
N ARG A 217 12.94 8.60 -3.11
CA ARG A 217 12.01 7.66 -2.50
C ARG A 217 11.10 7.08 -3.57
N ASP A 218 11.02 5.75 -3.63
CA ASP A 218 10.04 5.07 -4.49
C ASP A 218 8.62 5.35 -4.00
N ILE A 219 7.77 5.90 -4.86
CA ILE A 219 6.37 6.22 -4.56
C ILE A 219 5.39 5.37 -5.38
N THR A 220 5.85 4.27 -5.97
CA THR A 220 5.04 3.37 -6.81
C THR A 220 3.81 2.87 -6.06
N ALA A 221 4.01 2.28 -4.87
CA ALA A 221 2.90 1.75 -4.05
C ALA A 221 1.87 2.84 -3.68
N ARG A 222 2.33 4.06 -3.40
CA ARG A 222 1.45 5.20 -3.12
C ARG A 222 0.64 5.58 -4.36
N LYS A 223 1.27 5.69 -5.53
CA LYS A 223 0.59 6.01 -6.80
C LYS A 223 -0.41 4.94 -7.21
N GLU A 224 -0.09 3.67 -7.01
CA GLU A 224 -1.00 2.54 -7.26
C GLU A 224 -2.22 2.59 -6.35
N SER A 225 -2.03 2.88 -5.06
CA SER A 225 -3.12 3.06 -4.11
C SER A 225 -4.01 4.26 -4.47
N GLU A 226 -3.41 5.42 -4.79
CA GLU A 226 -4.14 6.61 -5.25
C GLU A 226 -4.96 6.31 -6.51
N HIS A 227 -4.39 5.56 -7.46
CA HIS A 227 -5.09 5.15 -8.68
C HIS A 227 -6.25 4.20 -8.38
N ARG A 228 -6.04 3.20 -7.52
CA ARG A 228 -7.09 2.26 -7.11
C ARG A 228 -8.26 2.97 -6.43
N ILE A 229 -7.99 3.90 -5.52
CA ILE A 229 -9.01 4.72 -4.87
C ILE A 229 -9.80 5.52 -5.91
N ARG A 230 -9.13 6.12 -6.90
CA ARG A 230 -9.80 6.89 -7.97
C ARG A 230 -10.72 6.01 -8.83
N LEU A 231 -10.31 4.79 -9.15
CA LEU A 231 -11.15 3.84 -9.88
C LEU A 231 -12.39 3.42 -9.07
N LEU A 232 -12.20 3.11 -7.78
CA LEU A 232 -13.31 2.79 -6.88
C LEU A 232 -14.29 3.96 -6.75
N MET A 233 -13.80 5.19 -6.60
CA MET A 233 -14.63 6.39 -6.56
C MET A 233 -15.41 6.60 -7.87
N ARG A 234 -14.82 6.28 -9.03
CA ARG A 234 -15.52 6.36 -10.32
C ARG A 234 -16.66 5.34 -10.39
N GLU A 235 -16.43 4.13 -9.92
CA GLU A 235 -17.43 3.06 -9.86
C GLU A 235 -18.60 3.43 -8.92
N VAL A 236 -18.31 3.93 -7.72
CA VAL A 236 -19.34 4.41 -6.78
C VAL A 236 -20.16 5.55 -7.41
N ASN A 237 -19.51 6.53 -8.02
CA ASN A 237 -20.21 7.63 -8.70
C ASN A 237 -21.12 7.14 -9.82
N HIS A 238 -20.69 6.14 -10.60
CA HIS A 238 -21.52 5.53 -11.63
C HIS A 238 -22.77 4.86 -11.03
N ARG A 239 -22.61 4.10 -9.94
CA ARG A 239 -23.73 3.44 -9.24
C ARG A 239 -24.73 4.43 -8.66
N VAL A 240 -24.26 5.50 -8.03
CA VAL A 240 -25.12 6.56 -7.49
C VAL A 240 -25.92 7.23 -8.62
N LYS A 241 -25.29 7.53 -9.76
CA LYS A 241 -25.99 8.07 -10.94
C LYS A 241 -27.08 7.12 -11.44
N ASN A 242 -26.81 5.83 -11.47
CA ASN A 242 -27.81 4.82 -11.87
C ASN A 242 -28.99 4.80 -10.88
N GLN A 243 -28.75 4.86 -9.57
CA GLN A 243 -29.82 4.94 -8.57
C GLN A 243 -30.69 6.19 -8.75
N TYR A 244 -30.08 7.36 -9.02
CA TYR A 244 -30.84 8.57 -9.31
C TYR A 244 -31.69 8.46 -10.57
N ALA A 245 -31.18 7.80 -11.62
CA ALA A 245 -31.96 7.58 -12.83
C ALA A 245 -33.23 6.74 -12.53
N VAL A 246 -33.13 5.71 -11.69
CA VAL A 246 -34.27 4.90 -11.27
C VAL A 246 -35.26 5.74 -10.45
N ILE A 247 -34.79 6.53 -9.48
CA ILE A 247 -35.65 7.41 -8.66
C ILE A 247 -36.37 8.47 -9.52
N LEU A 248 -35.67 9.09 -10.47
CA LEU A 248 -36.29 10.04 -11.40
C LEU A 248 -37.35 9.36 -12.29
N SER A 249 -37.11 8.10 -12.70
CA SER A 249 -38.10 7.31 -13.42
C SER A 249 -39.33 7.00 -12.55
N MET A 250 -39.12 6.63 -11.26
CA MET A 250 -40.21 6.44 -10.28
C MET A 250 -41.10 7.68 -10.17
N ILE A 251 -40.48 8.83 -9.93
CA ILE A 251 -41.16 10.12 -9.78
C ILE A 251 -41.98 10.43 -11.03
N ARG A 252 -41.36 10.32 -12.21
CA ARG A 252 -41.99 10.66 -13.48
C ARG A 252 -43.22 9.78 -13.76
N GLU A 253 -43.11 8.45 -13.60
CA GLU A 253 -44.22 7.55 -13.92
C GLU A 253 -45.34 7.60 -12.88
N THR A 254 -45.01 7.81 -11.60
CA THR A 254 -46.02 7.97 -10.54
C THR A 254 -46.80 9.29 -10.72
N GLY A 255 -46.10 10.37 -11.06
CA GLY A 255 -46.69 11.71 -11.23
C GLY A 255 -47.57 11.84 -12.47
N ARG A 256 -47.42 10.97 -13.48
CA ARG A 256 -48.33 10.94 -14.64
C ARG A 256 -49.77 10.53 -14.30
N ARG A 257 -49.97 9.88 -13.16
CA ARG A 257 -51.22 9.16 -12.84
C ARG A 257 -51.93 9.70 -11.61
N LEU A 258 -51.16 10.03 -10.57
CA LEU A 258 -51.73 10.53 -9.32
C LEU A 258 -51.93 12.04 -9.38
N ARG A 259 -53.15 12.47 -9.10
CA ARG A 259 -53.51 13.89 -8.94
C ARG A 259 -53.49 14.34 -7.48
N ASP A 260 -53.54 13.41 -6.53
CA ASP A 260 -53.44 13.70 -5.10
C ASP A 260 -51.97 13.73 -4.66
N PRO A 261 -51.46 14.89 -4.19
CA PRO A 261 -50.10 15.00 -3.69
C PRO A 261 -49.77 14.07 -2.51
N LYS A 262 -50.73 13.78 -1.63
CA LYS A 262 -50.48 12.93 -0.44
C LYS A 262 -50.27 11.48 -0.84
N GLU A 263 -51.10 10.98 -1.75
CA GLU A 263 -50.99 9.62 -2.27
C GLU A 263 -49.73 9.46 -3.12
N PHE A 264 -49.34 10.49 -3.89
CA PHE A 264 -48.07 10.51 -4.61
C PHE A 264 -46.87 10.40 -3.65
N GLU A 265 -46.83 11.21 -2.59
CA GLU A 265 -45.76 11.17 -1.59
C GLU A 265 -45.67 9.80 -0.93
N ARG A 266 -46.82 9.21 -0.55
CA ARG A 266 -46.90 7.89 0.07
C ARG A 266 -46.28 6.80 -0.81
N GLN A 267 -46.69 6.71 -2.07
CA GLN A 267 -46.19 5.69 -3.00
C GLN A 267 -44.70 5.85 -3.31
N ILE A 268 -44.21 7.08 -3.47
CA ILE A 268 -42.77 7.32 -3.69
C ILE A 268 -41.96 6.92 -2.45
N ARG A 269 -42.44 7.26 -1.26
CA ARG A 269 -41.77 6.88 -0.01
C ARG A 269 -41.69 5.36 0.16
N GLU A 270 -42.77 4.63 -0.10
CA GLU A 270 -42.80 3.16 0.00
C GLU A 270 -41.77 2.52 -0.94
N ARG A 271 -41.69 2.99 -2.19
CA ARG A 271 -40.71 2.51 -3.18
C ARG A 271 -39.26 2.82 -2.81
N ILE A 272 -39.00 4.01 -2.27
CA ILE A 272 -37.65 4.38 -1.79
C ILE A 272 -37.25 3.50 -0.60
N MET A 273 -38.17 3.19 0.31
CA MET A 273 -37.88 2.29 1.43
C MET A 273 -37.58 0.86 0.96
N ALA A 274 -38.28 0.35 -0.04
CA ALA A 274 -37.98 -0.93 -0.66
C ALA A 274 -36.61 -0.97 -1.34
N LEU A 275 -36.25 0.13 -2.01
CA LEU A 275 -34.93 0.35 -2.57
C LEU A 275 -33.84 0.26 -1.50
N SER A 276 -34.10 0.88 -0.34
CA SER A 276 -33.21 0.88 0.82
C SER A 276 -33.03 -0.52 1.38
N ALA A 277 -34.11 -1.30 1.53
CA ALA A 277 -34.03 -2.67 2.03
C ALA A 277 -33.16 -3.56 1.13
N SER A 278 -33.26 -3.40 -0.19
CA SER A 278 -32.38 -4.09 -1.15
C SER A 278 -30.91 -3.65 -1.01
N HIS A 279 -30.68 -2.38 -0.65
CA HIS A 279 -29.34 -1.83 -0.43
C HIS A 279 -28.72 -2.35 0.87
N ASP A 280 -29.51 -2.47 1.94
CA ASP A 280 -29.06 -2.98 3.23
C ASP A 280 -28.51 -4.41 3.09
N LEU A 281 -29.19 -5.27 2.31
CA LEU A 281 -28.71 -6.63 2.00
C LEU A 281 -27.31 -6.63 1.36
N LEU A 282 -27.02 -5.64 0.49
CA LEU A 282 -25.70 -5.50 -0.13
C LEU A 282 -24.64 -5.03 0.85
N VAL A 283 -25.01 -4.15 1.80
CA VAL A 283 -24.09 -3.63 2.81
C VAL A 283 -23.72 -4.70 3.83
N THR A 284 -24.66 -5.56 4.24
CA THR A 284 -24.43 -6.59 5.26
C THR A 284 -23.45 -7.69 4.84
N ASP A 285 -23.25 -7.95 3.54
CA ASP A 285 -22.32 -8.98 3.04
C ASP A 285 -21.15 -8.39 2.21
N ASP A 286 -20.62 -7.24 2.64
CA ASP A 286 -19.48 -6.55 1.97
C ASP A 286 -19.66 -6.41 0.45
N TRP A 287 -20.89 -6.17 -0.01
CA TRP A 287 -21.25 -6.02 -1.43
C TRP A 287 -21.01 -7.26 -2.30
N LYS A 288 -20.87 -8.44 -1.70
CA LYS A 288 -20.69 -9.70 -2.44
C LYS A 288 -21.98 -10.21 -3.08
N GLY A 289 -23.12 -9.57 -2.83
CA GLY A 289 -24.44 -9.95 -3.34
C GLY A 289 -25.28 -10.71 -2.31
N THR A 290 -26.53 -11.02 -2.65
CA THR A 290 -27.45 -11.83 -1.85
C THR A 290 -28.05 -12.93 -2.73
N THR A 291 -28.60 -13.98 -2.15
CA THR A 291 -29.29 -15.01 -2.92
C THR A 291 -30.66 -14.54 -3.40
N ILE A 292 -31.19 -15.13 -4.48
CA ILE A 292 -32.59 -14.87 -4.90
C ILE A 292 -33.55 -15.14 -3.74
N PHE A 293 -33.34 -16.24 -3.01
CA PHE A 293 -34.15 -16.63 -1.86
C PHE A 293 -34.18 -15.53 -0.77
N GLU A 294 -33.01 -15.07 -0.31
CA GLU A 294 -32.91 -14.01 0.70
C GLU A 294 -33.55 -12.69 0.23
N LEU A 295 -33.41 -12.35 -1.06
CA LEU A 295 -34.02 -11.16 -1.63
C LEU A 295 -35.55 -11.25 -1.66
N VAL A 296 -36.10 -12.39 -2.11
CA VAL A 296 -37.56 -12.63 -2.11
C VAL A 296 -38.09 -12.56 -0.68
N LEU A 297 -37.45 -13.24 0.26
CA LEU A 297 -37.83 -13.22 1.68
C LEU A 297 -37.81 -11.80 2.25
N ALA A 298 -36.76 -11.02 1.98
CA ALA A 298 -36.65 -9.65 2.47
C ALA A 298 -37.75 -8.73 1.90
N GLN A 299 -38.13 -8.90 0.63
CA GLN A 299 -39.18 -8.10 0.01
C GLN A 299 -40.59 -8.51 0.44
N LEU A 300 -40.80 -9.78 0.78
CA LEU A 300 -42.09 -10.28 1.24
C LEU A 300 -42.33 -10.11 2.74
N ARG A 301 -41.26 -10.01 3.54
CA ARG A 301 -41.32 -9.88 5.01
C ARG A 301 -42.27 -8.78 5.53
N PRO A 302 -42.34 -7.57 4.95
CA PRO A 302 -43.26 -6.53 5.42
C PRO A 302 -44.74 -6.91 5.28
N PHE A 303 -45.06 -7.90 4.46
CA PHE A 303 -46.43 -8.30 4.13
C PHE A 303 -46.89 -9.58 4.85
N ASN A 304 -46.03 -10.14 5.72
CA ASN A 304 -46.22 -11.20 6.71
C ASN A 304 -47.50 -12.07 6.58
N ASP A 305 -47.41 -13.15 5.80
CA ASP A 305 -48.46 -14.17 5.72
C ASP A 305 -47.89 -15.60 5.72
N GLU A 306 -47.66 -16.11 6.94
CA GLU A 306 -47.08 -17.43 7.20
C GLU A 306 -47.92 -18.54 6.53
N GLY A 307 -47.27 -19.32 5.66
CA GLY A 307 -47.84 -20.52 5.04
C GLY A 307 -48.51 -20.34 3.68
N ARG A 308 -48.48 -19.13 3.11
CA ARG A 308 -49.11 -18.81 1.80
C ARG A 308 -48.11 -18.51 0.68
N VAL A 309 -46.83 -18.44 1.01
CA VAL A 309 -45.75 -18.19 0.06
C VAL A 309 -44.89 -19.44 -0.09
N SER A 310 -44.77 -19.97 -1.31
CA SER A 310 -43.78 -21.00 -1.64
C SER A 310 -42.64 -20.39 -2.44
N ILE A 311 -41.40 -20.62 -2.00
CA ILE A 311 -40.18 -20.13 -2.65
C ILE A 311 -39.34 -21.35 -3.05
N SER A 312 -39.01 -21.49 -4.34
CA SER A 312 -38.33 -22.68 -4.85
C SER A 312 -37.35 -22.37 -5.99
N GLY A 313 -36.16 -22.96 -5.93
CA GLY A 313 -35.19 -22.88 -7.02
C GLY A 313 -33.75 -23.20 -6.58
N PRO A 314 -32.79 -23.18 -7.52
CA PRO A 314 -31.38 -23.40 -7.21
C PRO A 314 -30.76 -22.21 -6.47
N ALA A 315 -29.70 -22.47 -5.70
CA ALA A 315 -28.96 -21.44 -4.98
C ALA A 315 -28.15 -20.54 -5.95
N ILE A 316 -28.66 -19.34 -6.20
CA ILE A 316 -28.02 -18.34 -7.08
C ILE A 316 -27.71 -17.10 -6.27
N LYS A 317 -26.43 -16.70 -6.23
CA LYS A 317 -26.01 -15.42 -5.65
C LYS A 317 -26.03 -14.34 -6.73
N LEU A 318 -26.82 -13.30 -6.51
CA LEU A 318 -27.04 -12.20 -7.44
C LEU A 318 -25.90 -11.18 -7.39
N ARG A 319 -25.57 -10.60 -8.54
CA ARG A 319 -24.72 -9.41 -8.63
C ARG A 319 -25.43 -8.20 -8.02
N PRO A 320 -24.70 -7.20 -7.48
CA PRO A 320 -25.31 -6.01 -6.89
C PRO A 320 -26.32 -5.28 -7.79
N SER A 321 -26.07 -5.21 -9.10
CA SER A 321 -27.03 -4.64 -10.06
C SER A 321 -28.32 -5.45 -10.12
N ALA A 322 -28.23 -6.78 -10.22
CA ALA A 322 -29.39 -7.66 -10.26
C ALA A 322 -30.21 -7.58 -8.96
N VAL A 323 -29.55 -7.54 -7.79
CA VAL A 323 -30.22 -7.34 -6.48
C VAL A 323 -31.05 -6.06 -6.48
N GLN A 324 -30.47 -4.96 -6.98
CA GLN A 324 -31.14 -3.67 -7.04
C GLN A 324 -32.43 -3.71 -7.88
N TYR A 325 -32.37 -4.27 -9.09
CA TYR A 325 -33.49 -4.22 -10.03
C TYR A 325 -34.54 -5.29 -9.75
N LEU A 326 -34.11 -6.51 -9.39
CA LEU A 326 -35.01 -7.58 -8.99
C LEU A 326 -35.72 -7.25 -7.67
N GLY A 327 -35.03 -6.59 -6.73
CA GLY A 327 -35.63 -6.15 -5.47
C GLY A 327 -36.81 -5.19 -5.68
N ILE A 328 -36.69 -4.21 -6.60
CA ILE A 328 -37.79 -3.31 -6.93
C ILE A 328 -38.93 -4.08 -7.62
N ALA A 329 -38.63 -4.99 -8.55
CA ALA A 329 -39.65 -5.79 -9.23
C ALA A 329 -40.46 -6.64 -8.24
N LEU A 330 -39.79 -7.36 -7.36
CA LEU A 330 -40.42 -8.16 -6.30
C LEU A 330 -41.23 -7.30 -5.34
N HIS A 331 -40.74 -6.11 -4.98
CA HIS A 331 -41.51 -5.18 -4.16
C HIS A 331 -42.80 -4.72 -4.85
N GLU A 332 -42.73 -4.36 -6.15
CA GLU A 332 -43.94 -3.94 -6.88
C GLU A 332 -44.95 -5.08 -7.00
N LEU A 333 -44.50 -6.33 -7.18
CA LEU A 333 -45.39 -7.50 -7.17
C LEU A 333 -46.06 -7.69 -5.81
N ALA A 334 -45.28 -7.67 -4.73
CA ALA A 334 -45.80 -7.81 -3.37
C ALA A 334 -46.79 -6.69 -3.01
N ALA A 335 -46.45 -5.44 -3.33
CA ALA A 335 -47.32 -4.29 -3.12
C ALA A 335 -48.61 -4.39 -3.95
N ASN A 336 -48.53 -4.81 -5.21
CA ASN A 336 -49.71 -5.03 -6.04
C ASN A 336 -50.60 -6.15 -5.48
N SER A 337 -50.00 -7.21 -4.94
CA SER A 337 -50.76 -8.28 -4.30
C SER A 337 -51.53 -7.81 -3.06
N VAL A 338 -50.93 -6.92 -2.24
CA VAL A 338 -51.59 -6.32 -1.06
C VAL A 338 -52.74 -5.40 -1.44
N VAL A 339 -52.66 -4.73 -2.60
CA VAL A 339 -53.69 -3.77 -3.01
C VAL A 339 -54.78 -4.43 -3.86
N TYR A 340 -54.42 -5.36 -4.73
CA TYR A 340 -55.29 -5.89 -5.79
C TYR A 340 -55.37 -7.42 -5.85
N GLY A 341 -54.47 -8.14 -5.19
CA GLY A 341 -54.26 -9.57 -5.39
C GLY A 341 -54.53 -10.43 -4.17
N VAL A 342 -53.76 -11.52 -4.06
CA VAL A 342 -53.90 -12.61 -3.07
C VAL A 342 -53.68 -12.15 -1.63
N LEU A 343 -52.79 -11.18 -1.41
CA LEU A 343 -52.51 -10.66 -0.06
C LEU A 343 -53.60 -9.70 0.43
N ALA A 344 -54.29 -8.97 -0.45
CA ALA A 344 -55.34 -8.02 -0.09
C ALA A 344 -56.52 -8.67 0.66
N HIS A 345 -56.88 -9.90 0.28
CA HIS A 345 -58.09 -10.59 0.75
C HIS A 345 -57.82 -11.77 1.67
N ASN A 346 -56.55 -12.05 1.97
CA ASN A 346 -56.14 -13.25 2.71
C ASN A 346 -56.64 -14.57 2.08
N GLU A 347 -56.75 -14.58 0.75
CA GLU A 347 -57.24 -15.70 -0.05
C GLU A 347 -56.24 -16.02 -1.17
N GLY A 348 -55.90 -17.30 -1.34
CA GLY A 348 -54.96 -17.76 -2.37
C GLY A 348 -53.52 -17.97 -1.88
N ARG A 349 -52.62 -18.20 -2.84
CA ARG A 349 -51.19 -18.47 -2.62
C ARG A 349 -50.29 -17.70 -3.59
N ILE A 350 -49.07 -17.40 -3.15
CA ILE A 350 -47.99 -16.87 -3.98
C ILE A 350 -46.95 -17.98 -4.15
N ALA A 351 -46.55 -18.23 -5.39
CA ALA A 351 -45.40 -19.08 -5.72
C ALA A 351 -44.32 -18.24 -6.41
N VAL A 352 -43.09 -18.32 -5.90
CA VAL A 352 -41.91 -17.72 -6.53
C VAL A 352 -40.94 -18.84 -6.86
N GLU A 353 -40.83 -19.15 -8.15
CA GLU A 353 -40.06 -20.27 -8.65
C GLU A 353 -39.00 -19.80 -9.64
N TRP A 354 -37.82 -20.42 -9.63
CA TRP A 354 -36.83 -20.17 -10.69
C TRP A 354 -36.05 -21.42 -11.09
N SER A 355 -35.67 -21.47 -12.36
CA SER A 355 -34.83 -22.51 -12.96
C SER A 355 -33.71 -21.91 -13.80
N VAL A 356 -32.68 -22.71 -14.09
CA VAL A 356 -31.60 -22.33 -15.00
C VAL A 356 -31.52 -23.41 -16.08
N ASP A 357 -31.79 -23.01 -17.31
CA ASP A 357 -31.83 -23.89 -18.47
C ASP A 357 -31.01 -23.28 -19.61
N PRO A 358 -30.30 -24.10 -20.42
CA PRO A 358 -29.56 -23.59 -21.56
C PRO A 358 -30.50 -23.11 -22.69
N ASP A 359 -30.18 -21.99 -23.32
CA ASP A 359 -30.83 -21.56 -24.57
C ASP A 359 -30.38 -22.38 -25.78
N ASP A 360 -30.96 -22.09 -26.95
CA ASP A 360 -30.60 -22.72 -28.24
C ASP A 360 -29.10 -22.57 -28.60
N SER A 361 -28.41 -21.60 -28.00
CA SER A 361 -26.98 -21.34 -28.19
C SER A 361 -26.09 -21.95 -27.09
N GLY A 362 -26.69 -22.63 -26.11
CA GLY A 362 -26.01 -23.24 -24.96
C GLY A 362 -25.66 -22.27 -23.84
N ASN A 363 -26.16 -21.04 -23.84
CA ASN A 363 -25.97 -20.09 -22.74
C ASN A 363 -26.96 -20.40 -21.62
N GLU A 364 -26.50 -20.40 -20.36
CA GLU A 364 -27.38 -20.58 -19.21
C GLU A 364 -28.33 -19.39 -19.03
N ILE A 365 -29.64 -19.64 -19.04
CA ILE A 365 -30.69 -18.66 -18.88
C ILE A 365 -31.46 -18.92 -17.59
N LEU A 366 -31.58 -17.89 -16.75
CA LEU A 366 -32.50 -17.88 -15.62
C LEU A 366 -33.92 -17.63 -16.12
N THR A 367 -34.86 -18.47 -15.71
CA THR A 367 -36.29 -18.17 -15.76
C THR A 367 -36.80 -18.08 -14.33
N LEU A 368 -37.28 -16.90 -13.94
CA LEU A 368 -37.91 -16.66 -12.65
C LEU A 368 -39.37 -16.31 -12.87
N THR A 369 -40.25 -16.99 -12.15
CA THR A 369 -41.69 -16.84 -12.26
C THR A 369 -42.29 -16.52 -10.89
N TRP A 370 -43.10 -15.47 -10.85
CA TRP A 370 -44.02 -15.17 -9.76
C TRP A 370 -45.43 -15.54 -10.21
N THR A 371 -46.14 -16.31 -9.39
CA THR A 371 -47.52 -16.70 -9.66
C THR A 371 -48.38 -16.45 -8.43
N GLU A 372 -49.46 -15.71 -8.62
CA GLU A 372 -50.56 -15.58 -7.66
C GLU A 372 -51.72 -16.45 -8.12
N GLU A 373 -52.20 -17.35 -7.25
CA GLU A 373 -53.32 -18.23 -7.54
C GLU A 373 -54.40 -18.13 -6.47
N GLY A 374 -55.66 -18.28 -6.88
CA GLY A 374 -56.80 -18.28 -5.95
C GLY A 374 -57.16 -16.90 -5.39
N GLY A 375 -56.64 -15.84 -6.02
CA GLY A 375 -57.02 -14.46 -5.72
C GLY A 375 -58.30 -14.03 -6.44
N PRO A 376 -58.86 -12.86 -6.08
CA PRO A 376 -60.02 -12.30 -6.76
C PRO A 376 -59.74 -12.05 -8.24
N GLN A 377 -60.79 -12.04 -9.07
CA GLN A 377 -60.67 -11.73 -10.49
C GLN A 377 -60.04 -10.33 -10.67
N PRO A 378 -58.94 -10.19 -11.43
CA PRO A 378 -58.32 -8.90 -11.64
C PRO A 378 -59.31 -7.94 -12.29
N LEU A 379 -59.44 -6.72 -11.74
CA LEU A 379 -60.22 -5.66 -12.37
C LEU A 379 -59.55 -5.30 -13.71
N SER A 380 -60.17 -5.73 -14.81
CA SER A 380 -59.75 -5.35 -16.16
C SER A 380 -59.86 -3.83 -16.33
N GLY A 381 -58.72 -3.12 -16.33
CA GLY A 381 -58.69 -1.67 -16.61
C GLY A 381 -57.66 -0.82 -15.87
N SER A 382 -56.86 -1.36 -14.94
CA SER A 382 -55.76 -0.60 -14.34
C SER A 382 -54.58 -0.52 -15.32
N GLY A 383 -54.56 0.49 -16.20
CA GLY A 383 -53.50 0.64 -17.22
C GLY A 383 -52.07 0.64 -16.64
N ALA A 384 -51.06 0.37 -17.48
CA ALA A 384 -49.63 0.15 -17.18
C ALA A 384 -48.92 1.12 -16.20
N GLY A 385 -48.94 0.83 -14.89
CA GLY A 385 -48.34 1.65 -13.83
C GLY A 385 -46.82 1.65 -13.80
N PHE A 386 -46.23 2.38 -12.85
CA PHE A 386 -44.78 2.28 -12.61
C PHE A 386 -44.39 0.81 -12.35
N GLY A 387 -45.19 0.07 -11.58
CA GLY A 387 -44.99 -1.38 -11.38
C GLY A 387 -44.91 -2.14 -12.71
N THR A 388 -45.86 -1.95 -13.62
CA THR A 388 -45.82 -2.57 -14.97
C THR A 388 -44.56 -2.15 -15.75
N VAL A 389 -44.18 -0.87 -15.70
CA VAL A 389 -42.95 -0.38 -16.34
C VAL A 389 -41.69 -1.01 -15.73
N VAL A 390 -41.66 -1.26 -14.43
CA VAL A 390 -40.57 -1.98 -13.77
C VAL A 390 -40.50 -3.42 -14.24
N LEU A 391 -41.65 -4.11 -14.19
CA LEU A 391 -41.79 -5.54 -14.43
C LEU A 391 -41.55 -5.93 -15.89
N GLU A 392 -42.01 -5.13 -16.84
CA GLU A 392 -41.89 -5.44 -18.27
C GLU A 392 -40.65 -4.81 -18.92
N ARG A 393 -40.12 -3.72 -18.34
CA ARG A 393 -39.05 -2.94 -18.99
C ARG A 393 -37.82 -2.71 -18.13
N ILE A 394 -37.93 -2.02 -17.00
CA ILE A 394 -36.74 -1.55 -16.26
C ILE A 394 -35.92 -2.72 -15.71
N ALA A 395 -36.54 -3.65 -14.99
CA ALA A 395 -35.83 -4.77 -14.39
C ALA A 395 -35.29 -5.75 -15.45
N PRO A 396 -36.09 -6.19 -16.45
CA PRO A 396 -35.58 -7.06 -17.51
C PRO A 396 -34.43 -6.45 -18.30
N GLN A 397 -34.56 -5.20 -18.77
CA GLN A 397 -33.50 -4.55 -19.56
C GLN A 397 -32.19 -4.40 -18.78
N ALA A 398 -32.28 -4.09 -17.48
CA ALA A 398 -31.09 -3.96 -16.65
C ALA A 398 -30.35 -5.29 -16.41
N MET A 399 -31.05 -6.41 -16.55
CA MET A 399 -30.47 -7.77 -16.48
C MET A 399 -30.23 -8.39 -17.86
N GLY A 400 -30.37 -7.62 -18.95
CA GLY A 400 -30.18 -8.10 -20.32
C GLY A 400 -31.24 -9.11 -20.77
N GLY A 401 -32.41 -9.12 -20.13
CA GLY A 401 -33.48 -10.08 -20.34
C GLY A 401 -34.81 -9.46 -20.77
N ILE A 402 -35.85 -10.28 -20.68
CA ILE A 402 -37.23 -9.95 -21.07
C ILE A 402 -38.16 -10.28 -19.90
N GLY A 403 -39.16 -9.42 -19.66
CA GLY A 403 -40.19 -9.61 -18.67
C GLY A 403 -41.57 -9.68 -19.32
N SER A 404 -42.40 -10.63 -18.88
CA SER A 404 -43.81 -10.75 -19.26
C SER A 404 -44.68 -10.63 -18.02
N PHE A 405 -45.78 -9.88 -18.11
CA PHE A 405 -46.78 -9.76 -17.06
C PHE A 405 -48.16 -10.12 -17.61
N GLU A 406 -48.79 -11.14 -17.04
CA GLU A 406 -50.04 -11.72 -17.54
C GLU A 406 -51.11 -11.74 -16.44
N LEU A 407 -52.31 -11.26 -16.79
CA LEU A 407 -53.50 -11.30 -15.94
C LEU A 407 -54.40 -12.45 -16.38
N GLY A 408 -54.55 -13.47 -15.52
CA GLY A 408 -55.39 -14.64 -15.75
C GLY A 408 -56.74 -14.57 -15.03
N ALA A 409 -57.64 -15.49 -15.36
CA ALA A 409 -58.99 -15.55 -14.78
C ALA A 409 -59.03 -15.91 -13.28
N GLY A 410 -57.92 -16.31 -12.68
CA GLY A 410 -57.80 -16.68 -11.26
C GLY A 410 -56.46 -16.33 -10.63
N GLY A 411 -55.74 -15.35 -11.19
CA GLY A 411 -54.37 -15.08 -10.78
C GLY A 411 -53.58 -14.08 -11.62
N VAL A 412 -52.35 -13.85 -11.19
CA VAL A 412 -51.35 -13.00 -11.87
C VAL A 412 -50.07 -13.82 -12.07
N THR A 413 -49.49 -13.75 -13.26
CA THR A 413 -48.18 -14.36 -13.54
C THR A 413 -47.22 -13.31 -14.04
N TRP A 414 -46.03 -13.24 -13.43
CA TRP A 414 -44.90 -12.49 -13.97
C TRP A 414 -43.73 -13.42 -14.22
N THR A 415 -43.13 -13.33 -15.40
CA THR A 415 -41.97 -14.13 -15.79
C THR A 415 -40.83 -13.23 -16.22
N LEU A 416 -39.66 -13.45 -15.65
CA LEU A 416 -38.39 -12.84 -16.03
C LEU A 416 -37.49 -13.91 -16.64
N THR A 417 -37.02 -13.67 -17.85
CA THR A 417 -36.02 -14.50 -18.51
C THR A 417 -34.77 -13.68 -18.80
N ALA A 418 -33.63 -14.08 -18.28
CA ALA A 418 -32.40 -13.31 -18.40
C ALA A 418 -31.14 -14.18 -18.35
N PRO A 419 -30.05 -13.79 -19.03
CA PRO A 419 -28.84 -14.60 -19.11
C PRO A 419 -28.05 -14.58 -17.79
N MET A 420 -27.54 -15.75 -17.38
CA MET A 420 -26.87 -15.94 -16.08
C MET A 420 -25.60 -15.10 -15.93
N ASP A 421 -24.89 -14.80 -17.03
CA ASP A 421 -23.68 -13.98 -17.03
C ASP A 421 -23.95 -12.50 -16.66
N GLN A 422 -25.19 -12.02 -16.80
CA GLN A 422 -25.62 -10.68 -16.37
C GLN A 422 -26.14 -10.67 -14.93
N ILE A 423 -26.61 -11.82 -14.42
CA ILE A 423 -27.33 -11.91 -13.15
C ILE A 423 -26.44 -12.45 -12.02
N ALA A 424 -25.73 -13.55 -12.25
CA ALA A 424 -25.08 -14.31 -11.20
C ALA A 424 -23.66 -13.80 -10.88
N ALA A 425 -23.39 -13.65 -9.59
CA ALA A 425 -22.04 -13.47 -9.05
C ALA A 425 -21.36 -14.83 -8.82
N THR A 426 -22.12 -15.80 -8.30
CA THR A 426 -21.73 -17.21 -8.18
C THR A 426 -22.96 -18.10 -8.33
N TYR A 427 -22.80 -19.21 -9.03
CA TYR A 427 -23.83 -20.25 -9.19
C TYR A 427 -23.21 -21.60 -8.82
N THR A 428 -23.86 -22.33 -7.92
CA THR A 428 -23.51 -23.74 -7.63
C THR A 428 -24.70 -24.59 -8.05
N PRO A 429 -24.55 -25.52 -9.01
CA PRO A 429 -25.60 -26.47 -9.35
C PRO A 429 -25.74 -27.50 -8.22
N ALA A 430 -26.32 -27.09 -7.10
CA ALA A 430 -26.83 -27.98 -6.07
C ALA A 430 -28.34 -28.13 -6.29
N GLY A 431 -28.86 -29.34 -6.04
CA GLY A 431 -30.27 -29.70 -6.27
C GLY A 431 -31.27 -28.72 -5.62
N PRO A 432 -32.50 -28.66 -6.14
CA PRO A 432 -33.45 -27.60 -5.82
C PRO A 432 -33.73 -27.53 -4.32
N PHE A 433 -33.66 -26.31 -3.77
CA PHE A 433 -34.12 -26.01 -2.43
C PHE A 433 -35.59 -25.56 -2.53
N SER A 434 -36.46 -26.11 -1.70
CA SER A 434 -37.88 -25.77 -1.63
C SER A 434 -38.23 -25.50 -0.17
N GLU A 435 -38.73 -24.29 0.12
CA GLU A 435 -39.12 -23.88 1.45
C GLU A 435 -40.47 -23.17 1.40
N LEU A 436 -41.32 -23.49 2.37
CA LEU A 436 -42.66 -22.94 2.53
C LEU A 436 -42.58 -21.96 3.70
N VAL A 437 -42.87 -20.69 3.42
CA VAL A 437 -42.64 -19.56 4.34
C VAL A 437 -43.96 -19.02 4.85
#